data_AF-A0A4Q2RHH8-F1
#
_entry.id   AF-A0A4Q2RHH8-F1
#
_cell.length_a   1.000
_cell.length_b   1.000
_cell.length_c   1.000
_cell.angle_alpha   90.00
_cell.angle_beta   90.00
_cell.angle_gamma   90.00
#
_symmetry.space_group_name_H-M   'P 1'
#
loop_
_entity.id
_entity.type
_entity.pdbx_description
1 polymer ?
#
loop_
_entity_poly.entity_id
_entity_poly.type
_entity_poly.pdbx_seq_one_letter_code
_entity_poly.pdbx_strand_id
1 'polypeptide(L)'
;MDAPRLTVARARRLRRAMTPPELRLWSALRRRPEGRKFRRQHPLGPYVLDFYCDEARLGVEVDGLAHDLGSAPARDRMRDA
;
A
#
# COMPACT_ATOMS: atom_id res chain seq x y z
N MET A 1 -8.90 12.85 2.13
CA MET A 1 -9.61 12.02 3.13
C MET A 1 -8.61 11.62 4.18
N ASP A 2 -8.82 12.04 5.43
CA ASP A 2 -7.92 11.65 6.51
C ASP A 2 -8.13 10.18 6.88
N ALA A 3 -7.04 9.45 7.08
CA ALA A 3 -7.11 8.08 7.54
C ALA A 3 -7.32 8.05 9.07
N PRO A 4 -8.20 7.18 9.60
CA PRO A 4 -8.36 6.99 11.04
C PRO A 4 -7.02 6.71 11.73
N ARG A 5 -6.90 7.10 13.00
CA ARG A 5 -5.69 6.88 13.82
C ARG A 5 -5.24 5.41 13.81
N LEU A 6 -6.19 4.48 13.82
CA LEU A 6 -5.94 3.04 13.73
C LEU A 6 -5.28 2.66 12.39
N THR A 7 -5.77 3.19 11.27
CA THR A 7 -5.17 2.97 9.95
C THR A 7 -3.75 3.53 9.89
N VAL A 8 -3.52 4.72 10.46
CA VAL A 8 -2.18 5.34 10.52
C VAL A 8 -1.23 4.49 11.37
N ALA A 9 -1.69 3.97 12.52
CA ALA A 9 -0.91 3.08 13.37
C ALA A 9 -0.58 1.76 12.64
N ARG A 10 -1.55 1.17 11.94
CA ARG A 10 -1.36 -0.01 11.09
C ARG A 10 -0.32 0.24 10.01
N ALA A 11 -0.41 1.36 9.29
CA ALA A 11 0.56 1.75 8.27
C ALA A 11 1.98 1.88 8.85
N ARG A 12 2.14 2.47 10.05
CA ARG A 12 3.45 2.54 10.74
C ARG A 12 4.02 1.16 11.05
N ARG A 13 3.17 0.22 11.49
CA ARG A 13 3.58 -1.17 11.72
C ARG A 13 4.02 -1.86 10.43
N LEU A 14 3.23 -1.73 9.35
CA LEU A 14 3.53 -2.34 8.05
C LEU A 14 4.83 -1.80 7.45
N ARG A 15 5.17 -0.52 7.65
CA ARG A 15 6.49 0.01 7.26
C ARG A 15 7.68 -0.68 7.93
N ARG A 16 7.50 -1.35 9.07
CA ARG A 16 8.57 -2.09 9.74
C ARG A 16 8.58 -3.57 9.38
N ALA A 17 7.52 -4.05 8.73
CA ALA A 17 7.25 -5.47 8.49
C ALA A 17 6.86 -5.72 7.03
N MET A 18 7.52 -5.03 6.09
CA MET A 18 7.29 -5.25 4.66
C MET A 18 7.75 -6.64 4.24
N THR A 19 7.00 -7.28 3.35
CA THR A 19 7.37 -8.59 2.79
C THR A 19 8.60 -8.50 1.87
N PRO A 20 9.29 -9.61 1.57
CA PRO A 20 10.42 -9.59 0.63
C PRO A 20 10.08 -9.02 -0.77
N PRO A 21 8.93 -9.36 -1.39
CA PRO A 21 8.50 -8.72 -2.64
C PRO A 21 8.31 -7.21 -2.52
N GLU A 22 7.64 -6.75 -1.46
CA GLU A 22 7.47 -5.31 -1.19
C GLU A 22 8.82 -4.59 -1.00
N LEU A 23 9.76 -5.19 -0.25
CA LEU A 23 11.10 -4.62 -0.03
C LEU A 23 11.85 -4.47 -1.35
N ARG A 24 11.76 -5.47 -2.22
CA ARG A 24 12.38 -5.43 -3.56
C ARG A 24 11.79 -4.29 -4.40
N LEU A 25 10.45 -4.18 -4.46
CA LEU A 25 9.80 -3.11 -5.20
C LEU A 25 10.14 -1.72 -4.60
N TRP A 26 10.14 -1.59 -3.28
CA TRP A 26 10.49 -0.34 -2.60
C TRP A 26 11.91 0.12 -2.90
N SER A 27 12.86 -0.81 -3.01
CA SER A 27 14.24 -0.49 -3.37
C SER A 27 14.33 0.24 -4.72
N ALA A 28 13.44 -0.08 -5.66
CA ALA A 28 13.32 0.58 -6.94
C ALA A 28 12.55 1.91 -6.83
N LEU A 29 11.33 1.88 -6.25
CA LEU A 29 10.44 3.04 -6.19
C LEU A 29 11.00 4.21 -5.37
N ARG A 30 11.77 3.94 -4.31
CA ARG A 30 12.36 4.99 -3.46
C ARG A 30 13.38 5.86 -4.20
N ARG A 31 13.89 5.39 -5.35
CA ARG A 31 14.81 6.15 -6.22
C ARG A 31 14.11 7.19 -7.08
N ARG A 32 12.79 7.33 -6.97
CA ARG A 32 11.95 8.24 -7.75
C ARG A 32 12.06 8.00 -9.26
N PRO A 33 11.61 6.82 -9.75
CA PRO A 33 11.62 6.54 -11.18
C PRO A 33 10.83 7.64 -11.91
N GLU A 34 11.41 8.14 -13.00
CA GLU A 34 10.85 9.25 -13.78
C GLU A 34 10.56 10.51 -12.94
N GLY A 35 11.33 10.72 -11.85
CA GLY A 35 11.17 11.87 -10.96
C GLY A 35 10.02 11.75 -9.95
N ARG A 36 9.18 10.72 -10.05
CA ARG A 36 7.94 10.60 -9.27
C ARG A 36 8.17 10.10 -7.85
N LYS A 37 7.53 10.75 -6.87
CA LYS A 37 7.66 10.35 -5.46
C LYS A 37 6.65 9.27 -5.06
N PHE A 38 7.16 8.10 -4.71
CA PHE A 38 6.37 7.03 -4.11
C PHE A 38 6.44 7.05 -2.57
N ARG A 39 5.30 6.82 -1.93
CA ARG A 39 5.15 6.55 -0.50
C ARG A 39 4.90 5.06 -0.33
N ARG A 40 5.43 4.48 0.74
CA ARG A 40 5.16 3.07 1.12
C ARG A 40 4.17 3.00 2.28
N GLN A 41 3.30 1.99 2.25
CA GLN A 41 2.29 1.70 3.26
C GLN A 41 1.48 2.98 3.55
N HIS A 42 0.80 3.48 2.51
CA HIS A 42 0.08 4.75 2.51
C HIS A 42 -1.34 4.54 3.07
N PRO A 43 -1.69 5.14 4.21
CA PRO A 43 -3.03 5.01 4.76
C PRO A 43 -4.02 5.84 3.93
N LEU A 44 -5.11 5.20 3.49
CA LEU A 44 -6.17 5.80 2.67
C LEU A 44 -7.54 5.33 3.22
N GLY A 45 -8.23 6.21 3.95
CA GLY A 45 -9.47 5.83 4.64
C GLY A 45 -9.26 4.60 5.54
N PRO A 46 -10.07 3.54 5.44
CA PRO A 46 -9.89 2.32 6.24
C PRO A 46 -8.77 1.38 5.70
N TYR A 47 -8.16 1.72 4.55
CA TYR A 47 -7.19 0.88 3.86
C TYR A 47 -5.75 1.38 4.02
N VAL A 48 -4.79 0.50 3.73
CA VAL A 48 -3.37 0.86 3.60
C VAL A 48 -2.89 0.30 2.27
N LEU A 49 -2.53 1.17 1.33
CA LEU A 49 -1.93 0.79 0.05
C LEU A 49 -0.45 0.48 0.26
N ASP A 50 0.08 -0.57 -0.37
CA ASP A 50 1.51 -0.91 -0.24
C ASP A 50 2.39 0.21 -0.78
N PHE A 51 2.02 0.80 -1.92
CA PHE A 51 2.65 1.99 -2.46
C PHE A 51 1.63 2.97 -3.02
N TYR A 52 1.96 4.26 -2.93
CA TYR A 52 1.14 5.34 -3.48
C TYR A 52 2.01 6.45 -4.08
N CYS A 53 1.68 6.85 -5.30
CA CYS A 53 2.21 8.03 -5.96
C CYS A 53 1.13 9.10 -6.04
N ASP A 54 1.35 10.19 -5.32
CA ASP A 54 0.39 11.32 -5.23
C ASP A 54 0.27 12.05 -6.58
N GLU A 55 1.42 12.30 -7.22
CA GLU A 55 1.53 12.99 -8.52
C GLU A 55 0.76 12.27 -9.64
N ALA A 56 0.73 10.94 -9.61
CA ALA A 56 0.04 10.11 -10.61
C ALA A 56 -1.33 9.62 -10.14
N ARG A 57 -1.75 9.94 -8.91
CA ARG A 57 -2.92 9.35 -8.24
C ARG A 57 -2.95 7.82 -8.35
N LEU A 58 -1.78 7.19 -8.24
CA LEU A 58 -1.59 5.76 -8.51
C LEU A 58 -1.35 4.98 -7.21
N GLY A 59 -2.22 4.02 -6.92
CA GLY A 59 -1.99 2.98 -5.93
C GLY A 59 -1.35 1.75 -6.57
N VAL A 60 -0.39 1.13 -5.89
CA VAL A 60 0.20 -0.15 -6.29
C VAL A 60 0.14 -1.09 -5.09
N GLU A 61 -0.42 -2.27 -5.31
CA GLU A 61 -0.49 -3.35 -4.32
C GLU A 61 0.34 -4.53 -4.81
N VAL A 62 1.04 -5.16 -3.86
CA VAL A 62 1.88 -6.32 -4.15
C VAL A 62 1.09 -7.55 -3.73
N ASP A 63 0.45 -8.20 -4.70
CA ASP A 63 -0.25 -9.45 -4.43
C ASP A 63 0.74 -10.52 -4.00
N GLY A 64 0.55 -11.03 -2.78
CA GLY A 64 1.27 -12.19 -2.27
C GLY A 64 0.31 -13.36 -2.04
N LEU A 65 0.86 -14.57 -1.85
CA LEU A 65 0.11 -15.77 -1.49
C LEU A 65 -0.80 -15.60 -0.25
N ALA A 66 -0.53 -14.60 0.60
CA ALA A 66 -1.36 -14.26 1.76
C ALA A 66 -2.66 -13.52 1.41
N HIS A 67 -2.76 -12.89 0.23
CA HIS A 67 -4.02 -12.34 -0.28
C HIS A 67 -5.02 -13.47 -0.63
N ASP A 68 -4.52 -14.62 -1.10
CA ASP A 68 -5.35 -15.78 -1.46
C ASP A 68 -5.86 -16.59 -0.25
N LEU A 69 -5.16 -16.55 0.89
CA LEU A 69 -5.41 -17.44 2.05
C LEU A 69 -6.39 -16.89 3.11
N GLY A 70 -7.23 -15.90 2.78
CA GLY A 70 -8.54 -15.78 3.46
C GLY A 70 -8.77 -14.62 4.44
N SER A 71 -8.43 -13.37 4.08
CA SER A 71 -9.01 -12.22 4.80
C SER A 71 -9.42 -11.00 3.94
N ALA A 72 -9.28 -11.09 2.61
CA ALA A 72 -9.57 -9.99 1.68
C ALA A 72 -10.77 -10.15 0.71
N PRO A 73 -11.46 -11.30 0.52
CA PRO A 73 -12.39 -11.42 -0.61
C PRO A 73 -13.67 -10.58 -0.49
N ALA A 74 -14.01 -10.10 0.71
CA ALA A 74 -15.23 -9.30 0.92
C ALA A 74 -15.04 -7.79 0.67
N ARG A 75 -13.80 -7.28 0.63
CA ARG A 75 -13.54 -5.83 0.57
C ARG A 75 -13.15 -5.32 -0.81
N ASP A 76 -12.77 -6.22 -1.73
CA ASP A 76 -12.33 -5.85 -3.08
C ASP A 76 -13.49 -5.38 -3.97
N ARG A 77 -14.71 -5.89 -3.74
CA ARG A 77 -15.91 -5.48 -4.51
C ARG A 77 -16.32 -4.02 -4.32
N MET A 78 -15.81 -3.33 -3.30
CA MET A 78 -16.12 -1.91 -3.05
C MET A 78 -15.12 -0.96 -3.70
N ARG A 79 -14.08 -1.49 -4.36
CA ARG A 79 -12.99 -0.72 -4.96
C ARG A 79 -13.32 -0.21 -6.37
N ASP A 80 -14.22 -0.90 -7.08
CA ASP A 80 -14.47 -0.71 -8.51
C ASP A 80 -15.80 0.03 -8.84
N ALA A 81 -16.50 0.56 -7.83
CA ALA A 81 -17.77 1.27 -7.98
C ALA A 81 -17.61 2.80 -8.01
#